data_AF-A0AA39NCN0-F1
#
_entry.id   AF-A0AA39NCN0-F1
#
_cell.length_a   1.000
_cell.length_b   1.000
_cell.length_c   1.000
_cell.angle_alpha   90.00
_cell.angle_beta   90.00
_cell.angle_gamma   90.00
#
_symmetry.space_group_name_H-M   'P 1'
#
loop_
_entity.id
_entity.type
_entity.pdbx_description
1 polymer ?
#
loop_
_entity_poly.entity_id
_entity_poly.type
_entity_poly.pdbx_seq_one_letter_code
_entity_poly.pdbx_strand_id
1 'polypeptide(L)'
;MADFKDVVHVIPTTAWCLVDTNESLETVPEAIYNTPFFILQAALPKRKHLEWQNKVIGIRQYVMKPFSLSELIIGRSRSLDVSNAISEKALQEYYHQYTPSARFAYQHASNLEKYTTFVRSLLDQLTIDYLKTLVGAFPLNVDSVGEQILYHILTVTVEAGGERSIPRIEVPSYHLSQLITEQLQPSFTYYATVGTVASGCCQLDFKLRGLLDMIG
;
A
#
# COMPACT_ATOMS: atom_id res chain seq x y z
N MET A 1 26.78 33.55 -7.53
CA MET A 1 25.57 32.74 -7.36
C MET A 1 24.66 33.54 -6.45
N ALA A 2 23.42 33.86 -6.85
CA ALA A 2 22.48 34.53 -5.95
C ALA A 2 22.16 33.57 -4.79
N ASP A 3 22.14 34.07 -3.55
CA ASP A 3 21.73 33.24 -2.40
C ASP A 3 20.23 32.92 -2.58
N PHE A 4 19.82 31.71 -2.21
CA PHE A 4 18.41 31.31 -2.25
C PHE A 4 17.54 32.28 -1.42
N LYS A 5 18.11 32.85 -0.35
CA LYS A 5 17.48 33.88 0.47
C LYS A 5 17.12 35.14 -0.33
N ASP A 6 17.90 35.50 -1.34
CA ASP A 6 17.69 36.71 -2.12
C ASP A 6 16.51 36.57 -3.11
N VAL A 7 16.17 35.33 -3.49
CA VAL A 7 15.14 35.04 -4.49
C VAL A 7 13.86 34.44 -3.90
N VAL A 8 13.86 34.04 -2.62
CA VAL A 8 12.69 33.38 -2.01
C VAL A 8 11.42 34.25 -2.06
N HIS A 9 11.57 35.57 -1.99
CA HIS A 9 10.47 36.53 -1.98
C HIS A 9 9.82 36.74 -3.36
N VAL A 10 10.48 36.33 -4.44
CA VAL A 10 9.94 36.43 -5.81
C VAL A 10 9.32 35.13 -6.31
N ILE A 11 9.47 34.03 -5.54
CA ILE A 11 8.90 32.73 -5.89
C ILE A 11 7.44 32.69 -5.40
N PRO A 12 6.48 32.29 -6.24
CA PRO A 12 5.08 32.17 -5.83
C PRO A 12 4.90 31.23 -4.64
N THR A 13 4.00 31.56 -3.72
CA THR A 13 3.72 30.73 -2.52
C THR A 13 3.13 29.36 -2.85
N THR A 14 2.60 29.18 -4.07
CA THR A 14 2.11 27.89 -4.59
C THR A 14 3.20 27.03 -5.22
N ALA A 15 4.45 27.49 -5.23
CA ALA A 15 5.57 26.74 -5.78
C ALA A 15 5.90 25.52 -4.89
N TRP A 16 6.48 24.51 -5.52
CA TRP A 16 7.03 23.34 -4.88
C TRP A 16 8.51 23.18 -5.27
N CYS A 17 9.30 22.57 -4.39
CA CYS A 17 10.73 22.36 -4.60
C CYS A 17 11.03 20.87 -4.63
N LEU A 18 11.69 20.40 -5.69
CA LEU A 18 12.30 19.06 -5.74
C LEU A 18 13.74 19.17 -5.26
N VAL A 19 14.04 18.59 -4.11
CA VAL A 19 15.40 18.53 -3.56
C VAL A 19 15.97 17.14 -3.80
N ASP A 20 16.92 17.05 -4.73
CA ASP A 20 17.67 15.80 -4.98
C ASP A 20 18.77 15.64 -3.94
N THR A 21 18.45 14.91 -2.87
CA THR A 21 19.41 14.57 -1.83
C THR A 21 20.29 13.41 -2.27
N ASN A 22 21.58 13.69 -2.37
CA ASN A 22 22.59 12.80 -2.91
C ASN A 22 23.79 12.67 -1.97
N GLU A 23 24.96 12.27 -2.49
CA GLU A 23 26.16 12.07 -1.67
C GLU A 23 26.73 13.37 -1.09
N SER A 24 26.59 14.48 -1.82
CA SER A 24 27.05 15.80 -1.39
C SER A 24 25.97 16.59 -0.64
N LEU A 25 24.68 16.23 -0.82
CA LEU A 25 23.55 16.86 -0.17
C LEU A 25 22.69 15.83 0.57
N GLU A 26 23.03 15.56 1.84
CA GLU A 26 22.40 14.49 2.63
C GLU A 26 20.96 14.81 3.07
N THR A 27 20.65 16.09 3.24
CA THR A 27 19.35 16.57 3.73
C THR A 27 18.95 17.84 2.99
N VAL A 28 17.68 18.22 3.09
CA VAL A 28 17.20 19.50 2.57
C VAL A 28 17.93 20.64 3.29
N PRO A 29 18.58 21.57 2.57
CA PRO A 29 19.20 22.74 3.18
C PRO A 29 18.20 23.50 4.06
N GLU A 30 18.64 23.94 5.23
CA GLU A 30 17.79 24.67 6.18
C GLU A 30 17.10 25.90 5.55
N ALA A 31 17.81 26.58 4.64
CA ALA A 31 17.27 27.73 3.89
C ALA A 31 16.06 27.37 3.02
N ILE A 32 15.96 26.12 2.54
CA ILE A 32 14.81 25.60 1.79
C ILE A 32 13.76 25.03 2.76
N TYR A 33 14.21 24.31 3.79
CA TYR A 33 13.34 23.70 4.79
C TYR A 33 12.42 24.71 5.49
N ASN A 34 12.92 25.91 5.77
CA ASN A 34 12.16 26.98 6.44
C ASN A 34 11.25 27.80 5.49
N THR A 35 11.08 27.38 4.24
CA THR A 35 10.17 28.03 3.29
C THR A 35 8.74 27.50 3.41
N PRO A 36 7.72 28.27 2.97
CA PRO A 36 6.35 27.78 2.92
C PRO A 36 6.10 26.79 1.77
N PHE A 37 7.11 26.41 0.99
CA PHE A 37 6.94 25.57 -0.18
C PHE A 37 6.67 24.12 0.19
N PHE A 38 5.91 23.43 -0.68
CA PHE A 38 5.85 21.97 -0.62
C PHE A 38 7.19 21.40 -1.10
N ILE A 39 7.90 20.68 -0.21
CA ILE A 39 9.22 20.12 -0.51
C ILE A 39 9.06 18.64 -0.84
N LEU A 40 9.40 18.28 -2.07
CA LEU A 40 9.55 16.91 -2.51
C LEU A 40 11.03 16.54 -2.42
N GLN A 41 11.41 15.75 -1.42
CA GLN A 41 12.79 15.26 -1.30
C GLN A 41 12.95 13.97 -2.09
N ALA A 42 13.73 13.98 -3.17
CA ALA A 42 14.21 12.77 -3.80
C ALA A 42 15.45 12.31 -3.03
N ALA A 43 15.43 11.10 -2.48
CA ALA A 43 16.58 10.56 -1.76
C ALA A 43 17.23 9.45 -2.56
N LEU A 44 18.55 9.50 -2.68
CA LEU A 44 19.32 8.32 -3.07
C LEU A 44 18.97 7.16 -2.12
N PRO A 45 18.70 5.95 -2.64
CA PRO A 45 18.29 4.79 -1.84
C PRO A 45 19.48 4.26 -1.02
N LYS A 46 19.91 5.02 -0.03
CA LYS A 46 20.93 4.64 0.96
C LYS A 46 20.23 4.28 2.25
N ARG A 47 20.70 3.24 2.95
CA ARG A 47 20.14 2.78 4.23
C ARG A 47 19.91 3.93 5.24
N LYS A 48 20.88 4.84 5.34
CA LYS A 48 20.81 6.06 6.18
C LYS A 48 19.79 7.13 5.73
N HIS A 49 19.40 7.14 4.45
CA HIS A 49 18.36 8.03 3.92
C HIS A 49 16.97 7.39 3.95
N LEU A 50 16.91 6.05 3.97
CA LEU A 50 15.68 5.27 4.17
C LEU A 50 15.19 5.32 5.63
N GLU A 51 16.01 5.81 6.57
CA GLU A 51 15.59 6.19 7.94
C GLU A 51 14.71 7.45 7.99
N TRP A 52 14.14 7.86 6.84
CA TRP A 52 13.08 8.86 6.73
C TRP A 52 11.97 8.72 7.79
N GLN A 53 11.61 7.49 8.16
CA GLN A 53 10.63 7.22 9.23
C GLN A 53 10.98 7.90 10.57
N ASN A 54 12.27 8.14 10.83
CA ASN A 54 12.75 8.84 12.03
C ASN A 54 12.70 10.37 11.88
N LYS A 55 12.46 10.88 10.66
CA LYS A 55 12.49 12.30 10.28
C LYS A 55 11.10 12.92 10.12
N VAL A 56 10.05 12.11 9.98
CA VAL A 56 8.66 12.58 9.94
C VAL A 56 7.98 12.33 11.27
N ILE A 57 7.69 13.39 12.01
CA ILE A 57 6.83 13.32 13.19
C ILE A 57 5.39 13.27 12.69
N GLY A 58 4.68 12.17 12.98
CA GLY A 58 3.23 12.07 12.80
C GLY A 58 2.74 11.39 11.52
N ILE A 59 3.60 11.09 10.54
CA ILE A 59 3.20 10.31 9.36
C ILE A 59 3.71 8.88 9.48
N ARG A 60 2.82 7.95 9.80
CA ARG A 60 3.18 6.55 10.06
C ARG A 60 3.21 5.68 8.81
N GLN A 61 2.39 5.98 7.80
CA GLN A 61 2.28 5.17 6.59
C GLN A 61 1.95 6.03 5.36
N TYR A 62 2.50 5.64 4.21
CA TYR A 62 2.20 6.23 2.91
C TYR A 62 1.40 5.22 2.08
N VAL A 63 0.21 5.61 1.67
CA VAL A 63 -0.60 4.82 0.73
C VAL A 63 -0.27 5.29 -0.68
N MET A 64 0.31 4.39 -1.48
CA MET A 64 0.56 4.65 -2.90
C MET A 64 -0.61 4.15 -3.74
N LYS A 65 -0.81 4.77 -4.91
CA LYS A 65 -1.71 4.21 -5.91
C LYS A 65 -1.19 2.80 -6.27
N PRO A 66 -2.08 1.81 -6.42
CA PRO A 66 -1.64 0.51 -6.87
C PRO A 66 -1.05 0.56 -8.28
N PHE A 67 -0.07 -0.30 -8.54
CA PHE A 67 0.55 -0.38 -9.86
C PHE A 67 -0.46 -0.94 -10.86
N SER A 68 -0.49 -0.40 -12.06
CA SER A 68 -1.10 -1.05 -13.21
C SER A 68 -0.21 -2.17 -13.76
N LEU A 69 -0.79 -3.10 -14.51
CA LEU A 69 -0.03 -4.17 -15.17
C LEU A 69 1.07 -3.61 -16.09
N SER A 70 0.78 -2.54 -16.83
CA SER A 70 1.78 -1.91 -17.71
C SER A 70 2.95 -1.33 -16.91
N GLU A 71 2.69 -0.67 -15.79
CA GLU A 71 3.74 -0.19 -14.87
C GLU A 71 4.56 -1.34 -14.30
N LEU A 72 3.94 -2.48 -13.96
CA LEU A 72 4.68 -3.67 -13.51
C LEU A 72 5.61 -4.23 -14.59
N ILE A 73 5.13 -4.32 -15.84
CA ILE A 73 5.93 -4.80 -16.98
C ILE A 73 7.09 -3.85 -17.25
N ILE A 74 6.86 -2.53 -17.26
CA ILE A 74 7.90 -1.52 -17.45
C ILE A 74 8.89 -1.52 -16.29
N GLY A 75 8.43 -1.65 -15.04
CA GLY A 75 9.32 -1.70 -13.88
C GLY A 75 10.20 -2.95 -13.85
N ARG A 76 9.71 -4.08 -14.39
CA ARG A 76 10.47 -5.33 -14.53
C ARG A 76 11.69 -5.14 -15.42
N SER A 77 11.53 -4.46 -16.56
CA SER A 77 12.62 -4.23 -17.51
C SER A 77 13.70 -3.28 -16.99
N ARG A 78 13.37 -2.48 -15.96
CA ARG A 78 14.30 -1.55 -15.31
C ARG A 78 15.02 -2.15 -14.10
N SER A 79 14.60 -3.32 -13.64
CA SER A 79 15.20 -3.99 -12.47
C SER A 79 16.16 -5.09 -12.95
N LEU A 80 17.47 -4.85 -12.76
CA LEU A 80 18.56 -5.66 -13.33
C LEU A 80 18.46 -7.17 -13.03
N ASP A 81 18.00 -7.55 -11.83
CA ASP A 81 17.90 -8.96 -11.42
C ASP A 81 16.54 -9.60 -11.75
N VAL A 82 15.50 -8.78 -11.94
CA VAL A 82 14.11 -9.24 -12.10
C VAL A 82 13.78 -9.49 -13.57
N SER A 83 14.40 -8.74 -14.49
CA SER A 83 14.10 -8.81 -15.92
C SER A 83 14.28 -10.20 -16.52
N ASN A 84 15.25 -10.97 -16.02
CA ASN A 84 15.60 -12.29 -16.55
C ASN A 84 14.89 -13.44 -15.83
N ALA A 85 14.47 -13.23 -14.58
CA ALA A 85 13.91 -14.28 -13.73
C ALA A 85 12.38 -14.43 -13.88
N ILE A 86 11.68 -13.40 -14.33
CA ILE A 86 10.22 -13.35 -14.36
C ILE A 86 9.74 -13.05 -15.78
N SER A 87 8.79 -13.79 -16.31
CA SER A 87 8.18 -13.50 -17.62
C SER A 87 7.03 -12.49 -17.50
N GLU A 88 6.66 -11.82 -18.60
CA GLU A 88 5.52 -10.89 -18.58
C GLU A 88 4.22 -11.64 -18.32
N LYS A 89 4.11 -12.86 -18.88
CA LYS A 89 2.98 -13.77 -18.63
C LYS A 89 2.84 -14.10 -17.14
N ALA A 90 3.94 -14.38 -16.46
CA ALA A 90 3.94 -14.66 -15.02
C ALA A 90 3.51 -13.43 -14.20
N LEU A 91 3.98 -12.24 -14.56
CA LEU A 91 3.52 -10.99 -13.93
C LEU A 91 2.04 -10.72 -14.17
N GLN A 92 1.56 -10.96 -15.39
CA GLN A 92 0.15 -10.81 -15.72
C GLN A 92 -0.72 -11.78 -14.91
N GLU A 93 -0.30 -13.04 -14.81
CA GLU A 93 -1.01 -14.04 -14.02
C GLU A 93 -1.05 -13.68 -12.54
N TYR A 94 0.08 -13.26 -11.98
CA TYR A 94 0.15 -12.71 -10.63
C TYR A 94 -0.80 -11.52 -10.45
N TYR A 95 -0.78 -10.55 -11.36
CA TYR A 95 -1.58 -9.33 -11.30
C TYR A 95 -3.09 -9.62 -11.31
N HIS A 96 -3.53 -10.61 -12.08
CA HIS A 96 -4.94 -11.00 -12.12
C HIS A 96 -5.39 -11.74 -10.86
N GLN A 97 -4.48 -12.45 -10.20
CA GLN A 97 -4.80 -13.28 -9.04
C GLN A 97 -4.61 -12.56 -7.70
N TYR A 98 -3.69 -11.60 -7.62
CA TYR A 98 -3.20 -11.07 -6.33
C TYR A 98 -3.14 -9.53 -6.30
N THR A 99 -2.50 -9.00 -5.26
CA THR A 99 -2.37 -7.55 -5.04
C THR A 99 -1.54 -6.87 -6.13
N PRO A 100 -1.95 -5.70 -6.65
CA PRO A 100 -1.17 -4.84 -7.55
C PRO A 100 0.06 -4.15 -6.89
N SER A 101 0.89 -4.94 -6.19
CA SER A 101 2.12 -4.51 -5.52
C SER A 101 3.34 -4.91 -6.34
N ALA A 102 4.13 -3.93 -6.80
CA ALA A 102 5.36 -4.20 -7.53
C ALA A 102 6.36 -5.03 -6.72
N ARG A 103 6.48 -4.74 -5.41
CA ARG A 103 7.36 -5.49 -4.50
C ARG A 103 7.01 -6.98 -4.51
N PHE A 104 5.74 -7.31 -4.32
CA PHE A 104 5.33 -8.72 -4.22
C PHE A 104 5.26 -9.39 -5.59
N ALA A 105 4.85 -8.67 -6.64
CA ALA A 105 4.88 -9.19 -8.00
C ALA A 105 6.29 -9.64 -8.39
N TYR A 106 7.31 -8.81 -8.14
CA TYR A 106 8.70 -9.15 -8.46
C TYR A 106 9.32 -10.20 -7.53
N GLN A 107 8.74 -10.42 -6.36
CA GLN A 107 9.20 -11.46 -5.45
C GLN A 107 8.58 -12.83 -5.73
N HIS A 108 7.34 -12.86 -6.23
CA HIS A 108 6.51 -14.07 -6.21
C HIS A 108 5.99 -14.52 -7.56
N ALA A 109 5.96 -13.66 -8.59
CA ALA A 109 5.38 -14.03 -9.88
C ALA A 109 6.11 -15.21 -10.56
N SER A 110 7.41 -15.42 -10.32
CA SER A 110 8.15 -16.57 -10.86
C SER A 110 7.72 -17.92 -10.28
N ASN A 111 7.09 -17.95 -9.10
CA ASN A 111 6.61 -19.17 -8.46
C ASN A 111 5.27 -18.92 -7.79
N LEU A 112 4.23 -18.86 -8.62
CA LEU A 112 2.89 -18.53 -8.19
C LEU A 112 2.31 -19.59 -7.24
N GLU A 113 2.58 -20.88 -7.48
CA GLU A 113 2.09 -21.98 -6.64
C GLU A 113 2.57 -21.87 -5.18
N LYS A 114 3.88 -21.58 -4.99
CA LYS A 114 4.44 -21.33 -3.67
C LYS A 114 3.79 -20.11 -3.01
N TYR A 115 3.53 -19.06 -3.79
CA TYR A 115 2.85 -17.87 -3.28
C TYR A 115 1.39 -18.13 -2.91
N THR A 116 0.65 -18.90 -3.72
CA THR A 116 -0.71 -19.35 -3.41
C THR A 116 -0.76 -20.10 -2.08
N THR A 117 0.20 -20.99 -1.85
CA THR A 117 0.31 -21.74 -0.58
C THR A 117 0.54 -20.81 0.61
N PHE A 118 1.43 -19.82 0.45
CA PHE A 118 1.67 -18.81 1.47
C PHE A 118 0.42 -17.96 1.75
N VAL A 119 -0.27 -17.47 0.71
CA VAL A 119 -1.50 -16.68 0.87
C VAL A 119 -2.59 -17.51 1.57
N ARG A 120 -2.74 -18.79 1.24
CA ARG A 120 -3.65 -19.70 1.94
C ARG A 120 -3.29 -19.84 3.42
N SER A 121 -2.02 -19.98 3.77
CA SER A 121 -1.60 -20.03 5.18
C SER A 121 -1.87 -18.74 5.96
N LEU A 122 -1.93 -17.58 5.28
CA LEU A 122 -2.36 -16.32 5.88
C LEU A 122 -3.88 -16.30 6.06
N LEU A 123 -4.63 -16.81 5.09
CA LEU A 123 -6.09 -16.94 5.17
C LEU A 123 -6.52 -17.93 6.26
N ASP A 124 -5.75 -18.99 6.51
CA ASP A 124 -6.01 -19.93 7.60
C ASP A 124 -6.02 -19.27 8.99
N GLN A 125 -5.34 -18.15 9.13
CA GLN A 125 -5.30 -17.35 10.35
C GLN A 125 -6.41 -16.29 10.40
N LEU A 126 -7.16 -16.11 9.31
CA LEU A 126 -8.18 -15.08 9.19
C LEU A 126 -9.52 -15.60 9.69
N THR A 127 -10.04 -14.97 10.74
CA THR A 127 -11.43 -15.11 11.18
C THR A 127 -12.24 -13.88 10.80
N ILE A 128 -13.57 -13.98 10.82
CA ILE A 128 -14.47 -12.86 10.55
C ILE A 128 -14.22 -11.71 11.53
N ASP A 129 -14.13 -12.02 12.82
CA ASP A 129 -13.90 -11.01 13.86
C ASP A 129 -12.53 -10.37 13.72
N TYR A 130 -11.52 -11.14 13.33
CA TYR A 130 -10.20 -10.60 13.07
C TYR A 130 -10.20 -9.69 11.83
N LEU A 131 -10.86 -10.08 10.74
CA LEU A 131 -11.02 -9.22 9.56
C LEU A 131 -11.73 -7.90 9.89
N LYS A 132 -12.81 -7.95 10.68
CA LYS A 132 -13.51 -6.73 11.17
C LYS A 132 -12.58 -5.86 12.00
N THR A 133 -11.78 -6.47 12.88
CA THR A 133 -10.79 -5.76 13.70
C THR A 133 -9.71 -5.10 12.84
N LEU A 134 -9.17 -5.80 11.84
CA LEU A 134 -8.16 -5.28 10.92
C LEU A 134 -8.66 -4.07 10.14
N VAL A 135 -9.88 -4.17 9.60
CA VAL A 135 -10.52 -3.08 8.87
C VAL A 135 -10.80 -1.89 9.79
N GLY A 136 -11.27 -2.14 11.01
CA GLY A 136 -11.59 -1.08 11.98
C GLY A 136 -10.37 -0.39 12.59
N ALA A 137 -9.23 -1.09 12.70
CA ALA A 137 -8.01 -0.57 13.31
C ALA A 137 -7.10 0.19 12.32
N PHE A 138 -7.35 0.06 11.01
CA PHE A 138 -6.59 0.76 9.98
C PHE A 138 -6.89 2.28 9.98
N PRO A 139 -5.90 3.16 9.77
CA PRO A 139 -4.46 2.92 9.54
C PRO A 139 -3.57 2.90 10.81
N LEU A 140 -4.15 2.98 12.02
CA LEU A 140 -3.41 3.45 13.19
C LEU A 140 -2.92 2.35 14.13
N ASN A 141 -3.55 1.17 14.18
CA ASN A 141 -3.30 0.14 15.20
C ASN A 141 -3.40 -1.29 14.65
N VAL A 142 -2.76 -1.56 13.51
CA VAL A 142 -2.65 -2.94 13.02
C VAL A 142 -1.40 -3.57 13.61
N ASP A 143 -1.53 -4.78 14.18
CA ASP A 143 -0.37 -5.54 14.63
C ASP A 143 0.42 -6.11 13.45
N SER A 144 1.61 -6.68 13.70
CA SER A 144 2.49 -7.17 12.64
C SER A 144 1.86 -8.29 11.79
N VAL A 145 0.97 -9.09 12.37
CA VAL A 145 0.26 -10.17 11.66
C VAL A 145 -0.81 -9.57 10.75
N GLY A 146 -1.57 -8.63 11.27
CA GLY A 146 -2.55 -7.87 10.53
C GLY A 146 -1.96 -7.05 9.40
N GLU A 147 -0.76 -6.50 9.58
CA GLU A 147 -0.02 -5.84 8.51
C GLU A 147 0.29 -6.82 7.36
N GLN A 148 0.77 -8.04 7.66
CA GLN A 148 1.03 -9.03 6.62
C GLN A 148 -0.25 -9.41 5.87
N ILE A 149 -1.35 -9.65 6.58
CA ILE A 149 -2.65 -9.96 5.96
C ILE A 149 -3.11 -8.78 5.09
N LEU A 150 -3.04 -7.55 5.59
CA LEU A 150 -3.39 -6.36 4.83
C LEU A 150 -2.58 -6.22 3.55
N TYR A 151 -1.26 -6.47 3.61
CA TYR A 151 -0.39 -6.27 2.46
C TYR A 151 -0.55 -7.33 1.37
N HIS A 152 -1.00 -8.54 1.71
CA HIS A 152 -1.09 -9.67 0.77
C HIS A 152 -2.52 -9.97 0.29
N ILE A 153 -3.53 -9.60 1.07
CA ILE A 153 -4.93 -9.99 0.82
C ILE A 153 -5.81 -8.77 0.56
N LEU A 154 -5.52 -7.64 1.20
CA LEU A 154 -6.27 -6.40 1.05
C LEU A 154 -5.44 -5.39 0.26
N THR A 155 -6.10 -4.34 -0.23
CA THR A 155 -5.42 -3.20 -0.83
C THR A 155 -6.03 -1.94 -0.26
N VAL A 156 -5.15 -1.05 0.16
CA VAL A 156 -5.51 0.26 0.65
C VAL A 156 -5.28 1.24 -0.48
N THR A 157 -6.33 1.94 -0.88
CA THR A 157 -6.27 2.97 -1.92
C THR A 157 -6.73 4.31 -1.37
N VAL A 158 -6.31 5.38 -2.02
CA VAL A 158 -6.84 6.73 -1.79
C VAL A 158 -7.35 7.26 -3.11
N GLU A 159 -8.50 7.93 -3.09
CA GLU A 159 -9.08 8.48 -4.31
C GLU A 159 -8.18 9.60 -4.87
N ALA A 160 -7.85 9.52 -6.16
CA ALA A 160 -7.01 10.51 -6.81
C ALA A 160 -7.73 11.86 -6.86
N GLY A 161 -7.18 12.88 -6.19
CA GLY A 161 -7.82 14.19 -6.06
C GLY A 161 -8.92 14.24 -4.98
N GLY A 162 -9.20 13.13 -4.30
CA GLY A 162 -10.11 13.05 -3.16
C GLY A 162 -9.42 13.32 -1.83
N GLU A 163 -10.18 13.18 -0.74
CA GLU A 163 -9.67 13.37 0.62
C GLU A 163 -8.70 12.22 1.00
N ARG A 164 -7.40 12.52 1.03
CA ARG A 164 -6.35 11.54 1.34
C ARG A 164 -6.37 11.04 2.80
N SER A 165 -7.19 11.66 3.64
CA SER A 165 -7.46 11.28 5.03
C SER A 165 -8.35 10.05 5.16
N ILE A 166 -9.10 9.68 4.10
CA ILE A 166 -10.06 8.57 4.12
C ILE A 166 -9.58 7.47 3.18
N PRO A 167 -8.79 6.50 3.68
CA PRO A 167 -8.40 5.37 2.86
C PRO A 167 -9.61 4.47 2.53
N ARG A 168 -9.59 3.90 1.33
CA ARG A 168 -10.48 2.83 0.90
C ARG A 168 -9.77 1.50 1.04
N ILE A 169 -10.47 0.50 1.56
CA ILE A 169 -9.95 -0.87 1.70
C ILE A 169 -10.78 -1.79 0.82
N GLU A 170 -10.11 -2.56 -0.02
CA GLU A 170 -10.73 -3.47 -0.98
C GLU A 170 -9.98 -4.80 -1.11
N VAL A 171 -10.65 -5.84 -1.62
CA VAL A 171 -9.99 -7.06 -2.09
C VAL A 171 -9.56 -6.81 -3.54
N PRO A 172 -8.26 -6.90 -3.88
CA PRO A 172 -7.75 -6.40 -5.16
C PRO A 172 -8.11 -7.28 -6.37
N SER A 173 -8.50 -8.54 -6.15
CA SER A 173 -8.79 -9.48 -7.22
C SER A 173 -10.02 -10.32 -6.91
N TYR A 174 -10.67 -10.81 -7.98
CA TYR A 174 -11.74 -11.79 -7.85
C TYR A 174 -11.24 -13.09 -7.23
N HIS A 175 -10.03 -13.53 -7.61
CA HIS A 175 -9.42 -14.75 -7.09
C HIS A 175 -9.23 -14.72 -5.56
N LEU A 176 -8.68 -13.62 -5.02
CA LEU A 176 -8.55 -13.45 -3.57
C LEU A 176 -9.92 -13.41 -2.88
N SER A 177 -10.92 -12.77 -3.50
CA SER A 177 -12.28 -12.76 -2.98
C SER A 177 -12.87 -14.17 -2.87
N GLN A 178 -12.61 -15.04 -3.85
CA GLN A 178 -13.02 -16.45 -3.80
C GLN A 178 -12.29 -17.18 -2.67
N LEU A 179 -10.97 -17.05 -2.57
CA LEU A 179 -10.19 -17.72 -1.52
C LEU A 179 -10.64 -17.29 -0.10
N ILE A 180 -10.92 -16.01 0.11
CA ILE A 180 -11.47 -15.51 1.38
C ILE A 180 -12.84 -16.14 1.65
N THR A 181 -13.72 -16.17 0.65
CA THR A 181 -15.06 -16.73 0.80
C THR A 181 -15.01 -18.22 1.12
N GLU A 182 -14.21 -18.99 0.40
CA GLU A 182 -13.98 -20.42 0.65
C GLU A 182 -13.47 -20.68 2.07
N GLN A 183 -12.55 -19.84 2.56
CA GLN A 183 -11.99 -19.99 3.90
C GLN A 183 -12.98 -19.64 5.02
N LEU A 184 -13.83 -18.64 4.80
CA LEU A 184 -14.78 -18.18 5.81
C LEU A 184 -16.09 -18.97 5.80
N GLN A 185 -16.45 -19.64 4.70
CA GLN A 185 -17.68 -20.46 4.58
C GLN A 185 -17.82 -21.59 5.62
N PRO A 186 -16.78 -22.36 6.00
CA PRO A 186 -16.87 -23.40 7.02
C PRO A 186 -17.29 -22.88 8.41
N SER A 187 -17.07 -21.59 8.69
CA SER A 187 -17.38 -20.97 9.99
C SER A 187 -18.86 -20.62 10.16
N PHE A 188 -19.65 -20.66 9.09
CA PHE A 188 -21.06 -20.22 9.09
C PHE A 188 -22.05 -21.20 9.66
N THR A 189 -21.71 -22.48 9.75
CA THR A 189 -22.64 -23.49 10.26
C THR A 189 -22.91 -23.33 11.76
N TYR A 190 -22.26 -22.38 12.46
CA TYR A 190 -22.32 -22.24 13.92
C TYR A 190 -22.76 -20.88 14.48
N TYR A 191 -22.84 -19.81 13.69
CA TYR A 191 -23.20 -18.49 14.22
C TYR A 191 -24.18 -17.74 13.31
N ALA A 192 -25.47 -18.06 13.45
CA ALA A 192 -26.55 -17.17 13.05
C ALA A 192 -26.94 -16.33 14.27
N THR A 193 -26.20 -15.26 14.58
CA THR A 193 -26.76 -14.18 15.41
C THR A 193 -26.16 -12.83 15.05
N VAL A 194 -27.08 -11.95 14.66
CA VAL A 194 -26.98 -10.55 14.24
C VAL A 194 -26.06 -9.70 15.12
N GLY A 195 -25.20 -8.90 14.49
CA GLY A 195 -24.46 -7.82 15.14
C GLY A 195 -24.15 -6.67 14.17
N THR A 196 -24.85 -5.55 14.35
CA THR A 196 -24.59 -4.24 13.73
C THR A 196 -23.13 -3.79 13.91
N VAL A 197 -22.45 -3.44 12.82
CA VAL A 197 -21.05 -2.95 12.85
C VAL A 197 -21.01 -1.43 12.98
N ALA A 198 -20.18 -0.97 13.91
CA ALA A 198 -19.93 0.42 14.25
C ALA A 198 -19.26 1.23 13.13
N SER A 199 -19.52 2.54 13.16
CA SER A 199 -18.94 3.56 12.29
C SER A 199 -17.41 3.64 12.44
N GLY A 200 -16.68 3.20 11.41
CA GLY A 200 -15.23 3.35 11.28
C GLY A 200 -14.85 4.40 10.23
N CYS A 201 -13.64 4.96 10.34
CA CYS A 201 -13.12 6.08 9.54
C CYS A 201 -12.72 5.71 8.08
N CYS A 202 -13.04 4.48 7.63
CA CYS A 202 -12.66 3.96 6.31
C CYS A 202 -13.90 3.63 5.47
N GLN A 203 -13.85 3.90 4.17
CA GLN A 203 -14.88 3.46 3.24
C GLN A 203 -14.58 2.06 2.73
N LEU A 204 -15.56 1.15 2.88
CA LEU A 204 -15.49 -0.20 2.34
C LEU A 204 -16.11 -0.22 0.94
N ASP A 205 -15.40 -0.83 -0.01
CA ASP A 205 -15.95 -1.04 -1.35
C ASP A 205 -17.12 -2.04 -1.33
N PHE A 206 -17.98 -1.98 -2.35
CA PHE A 206 -19.17 -2.81 -2.50
C PHE A 206 -18.86 -4.32 -2.45
N LYS A 207 -17.67 -4.74 -2.92
CA LYS A 207 -17.23 -6.14 -2.80
C LYS A 207 -16.93 -6.54 -1.36
N LEU A 208 -16.24 -5.70 -0.60
CA LEU A 208 -15.90 -5.98 0.80
C LEU A 208 -17.13 -5.85 1.70
N ARG A 209 -17.96 -4.83 1.45
CA ARG A 209 -19.22 -4.62 2.13
C ARG A 209 -20.21 -5.75 1.83
N GLY A 210 -20.38 -6.13 0.56
CA GLY A 210 -21.20 -7.29 0.19
C GLY A 210 -20.68 -8.60 0.76
N LEU A 211 -19.36 -8.78 0.87
CA LEU A 211 -18.76 -9.92 1.54
C LEU A 211 -19.09 -9.89 3.04
N LEU A 212 -18.88 -8.77 3.74
CA LEU A 212 -19.22 -8.63 5.16
C LEU A 212 -20.74 -8.71 5.45
N ASP A 213 -21.58 -8.21 4.54
CA ASP A 213 -23.05 -8.22 4.65
C ASP A 213 -23.64 -9.60 4.29
N MET A 214 -23.01 -10.38 3.41
CA MET A 214 -23.33 -11.81 3.23
C MET A 214 -22.88 -12.66 4.43
N ILE A 215 -21.98 -12.13 5.27
CA ILE A 215 -21.38 -12.82 6.41
C ILE A 215 -22.09 -12.53 7.75
N GLY A 216 -22.85 -11.45 7.86
CA GLY A 216 -23.59 -11.04 9.08
C GLY A 216 -25.07 -11.40 9.07
#